data_AF-A0A2T5C150-F1
#
_entry.id   AF-A0A2T5C150-F1
#
_cell.length_a   1.000
_cell.length_b   1.000
_cell.length_c   1.000
_cell.angle_alpha   90.00
_cell.angle_beta   90.00
_cell.angle_gamma   90.00
#
_symmetry.space_group_name_H-M   'P 1'
#
loop_
_entity.id
_entity.type
_entity.pdbx_description
1 polymer ?
#
loop_
_entity_poly.entity_id
_entity_poly.type
_entity_poly.pdbx_seq_one_letter_code
_entity_poly.pdbx_strand_id
1 'polypeptide(L)'
;MNKVSIVCGILAMIPALFSCQSEEVLPIVNSDALILSQKIDGVTKYGLAFHTYANVAMAGVNARSESGEVYKLYSYNDYVLEFYTEMDEADFTTSLPETGVYTFSVTRTNGEELTVADELTGITIEPVELTTCEYEADNNRIHLVWDSSDQEDYSVVVLRNSEGTRVYYSSSLGSSVVSANISSSGWIGDYEPVFGESYTVELGLYAKEDGEDQFLEAKAITRQTVVWGE
;
A
#
# COMPACT_ATOMS: atom_id res chain seq x y z
N MET A 1 30.38 -62.19 58.64
CA MET A 1 31.09 -61.15 57.85
C MET A 1 30.03 -60.27 57.20
N ASN A 2 29.78 -59.10 57.78
CA ASN A 2 28.72 -58.18 57.34
C ASN A 2 29.25 -57.31 56.19
N LYS A 3 28.50 -57.22 55.09
CA LYS A 3 28.76 -56.26 54.01
C LYS A 3 27.78 -55.09 54.17
N VAL A 4 28.34 -53.92 54.48
CA VAL A 4 27.66 -52.63 54.45
C VAL A 4 27.57 -52.18 52.99
N SER A 5 26.37 -51.94 52.48
CA SER A 5 26.18 -51.27 51.18
C SER A 5 25.90 -49.79 51.42
N ILE A 6 26.80 -48.95 50.89
CA ILE A 6 26.70 -47.49 50.88
C ILE A 6 25.79 -47.11 49.70
N VAL A 7 24.63 -46.52 50.00
CA VAL A 7 23.74 -45.94 48.99
C VAL A 7 24.19 -44.50 48.75
N CYS A 8 24.72 -44.24 47.56
CA CYS A 8 25.17 -42.93 47.10
C CYS A 8 23.96 -42.14 46.59
N GLY A 9 23.54 -41.11 47.33
CA GLY A 9 22.43 -40.22 46.96
C GLY A 9 22.86 -39.22 45.90
N ILE A 10 22.27 -39.29 44.70
CA ILE A 10 22.42 -38.32 43.62
C ILE A 10 21.55 -37.09 43.96
N LEU A 11 22.21 -35.97 44.29
CA LEU A 11 21.57 -34.68 44.48
C LEU A 11 21.27 -34.07 43.09
N ALA A 12 20.01 -34.12 42.67
CA ALA A 12 19.55 -33.53 41.41
C ALA A 12 19.58 -31.99 41.50
N MET A 13 20.48 -31.38 40.73
CA MET A 13 20.58 -29.93 40.56
C MET A 13 19.46 -29.50 39.59
N ILE A 14 18.45 -28.80 40.09
CA ILE A 14 17.37 -28.22 39.28
C ILE A 14 17.94 -26.97 38.59
N PRO A 15 18.10 -26.93 37.26
CA PRO A 15 18.45 -25.70 36.58
C PRO A 15 17.25 -24.75 36.69
N ALA A 16 17.45 -23.60 37.31
CA ALA A 16 16.51 -22.49 37.28
C ALA A 16 16.33 -22.07 35.82
N LEU A 17 15.18 -22.43 35.24
CA LEU A 17 14.73 -21.91 33.97
C LEU A 17 14.44 -20.41 34.19
N PHE A 18 15.43 -19.57 33.92
CA PHE A 18 15.20 -18.16 33.63
C PHE A 18 14.38 -18.13 32.34
N SER A 19 13.05 -18.12 32.50
CA SER A 19 12.14 -17.76 31.43
C SER A 19 12.49 -16.34 31.01
N CYS A 20 13.22 -16.22 29.90
CA CYS A 20 13.38 -14.97 29.19
C CYS A 20 11.95 -14.59 28.74
N GLN A 21 11.26 -13.75 29.52
CA GLN A 21 10.06 -13.09 29.00
C GLN A 21 10.53 -12.25 27.83
N SER A 22 10.16 -12.66 26.61
CA SER A 22 10.28 -11.80 25.45
C SER A 22 9.52 -10.52 25.76
N GLU A 23 10.18 -9.36 25.58
CA GLU A 23 9.53 -8.06 25.74
C GLU A 23 8.26 -8.03 24.88
N GLU A 24 7.15 -7.66 25.50
CA GLU A 24 5.87 -7.53 24.81
C GLU A 24 5.94 -6.36 23.83
N VAL A 25 5.86 -6.65 22.54
CA VAL A 25 5.77 -5.60 21.51
C VAL A 25 4.36 -5.05 21.52
N LEU A 26 4.23 -3.77 21.91
CA LEU A 26 2.95 -3.07 21.86
C LEU A 26 2.52 -2.91 20.40
N PRO A 27 1.27 -3.28 20.06
CA PRO A 27 0.77 -3.15 18.71
C PRO A 27 0.57 -1.68 18.36
N ILE A 28 1.10 -1.28 17.21
CA ILE A 28 0.90 0.01 16.55
C ILE A 28 0.26 -0.32 15.21
N VAL A 29 -0.90 0.29 14.97
CA VAL A 29 -1.70 0.15 13.75
C VAL A 29 -2.03 1.55 13.27
N ASN A 30 -1.82 1.78 11.98
CA ASN A 30 -2.21 3.00 11.30
C ASN A 30 -3.12 2.62 10.14
N SER A 31 -4.11 3.46 9.83
CA SER A 31 -5.07 3.19 8.76
C SER A 31 -5.50 4.50 8.13
N ASP A 32 -5.70 4.44 6.82
CA ASP A 32 -6.08 5.58 5.98
C ASP A 32 -7.33 5.23 5.19
N ALA A 33 -8.28 6.16 5.12
CA ALA A 33 -9.33 6.22 4.14
C ALA A 33 -9.01 7.37 3.18
N LEU A 34 -8.90 7.07 1.89
CA LEU A 34 -8.51 8.08 0.90
C LEU A 34 -9.47 8.12 -0.29
N ILE A 35 -9.63 9.31 -0.87
CA ILE A 35 -10.39 9.49 -2.11
C ILE A 35 -9.50 9.18 -3.30
N LEU A 36 -9.97 8.28 -4.16
CA LEU A 36 -9.40 8.07 -5.49
C LEU A 36 -10.08 9.00 -6.48
N SER A 37 -9.31 9.59 -7.39
CA SER A 37 -9.83 10.30 -8.56
C SER A 37 -9.19 9.79 -9.85
N GLN A 38 -9.99 9.67 -10.91
CA GLN A 38 -9.53 9.22 -12.22
C GLN A 38 -10.42 9.81 -13.32
N LYS A 39 -9.83 10.14 -14.48
CA LYS A 39 -10.60 10.46 -15.69
C LYS A 39 -11.08 9.18 -16.36
N ILE A 40 -12.40 9.01 -16.44
CA ILE A 40 -13.08 7.90 -17.11
C ILE A 40 -14.02 8.50 -18.13
N ASP A 41 -13.81 8.19 -19.41
CA ASP A 41 -14.52 8.79 -20.55
C ASP A 41 -14.44 10.34 -20.58
N GLY A 42 -13.29 10.89 -20.17
CA GLY A 42 -13.04 12.33 -20.12
C GLY A 42 -13.72 13.07 -18.96
N VAL A 43 -14.33 12.34 -18.02
CA VAL A 43 -14.96 12.89 -16.82
C VAL A 43 -14.22 12.39 -15.59
N THR A 44 -13.89 13.30 -14.66
CA THR A 44 -13.33 12.92 -13.37
C THR A 44 -14.39 12.22 -12.54
N LYS A 45 -14.07 11.00 -12.12
CA LYS A 45 -14.87 10.17 -11.23
C LYS A 45 -14.06 9.80 -10.00
N TYR A 46 -14.78 9.43 -8.95
CA TYR A 46 -14.24 9.22 -7.62
C TYR A 46 -14.58 7.83 -7.10
N GLY A 47 -13.65 7.29 -6.31
CA GLY A 47 -13.81 6.06 -5.55
C GLY A 47 -13.14 6.17 -4.19
N LEU A 48 -13.16 5.09 -3.43
CA LEU A 48 -12.47 4.97 -2.15
C LEU A 48 -11.32 3.98 -2.25
N ALA A 49 -10.28 4.25 -1.48
CA ALA A 49 -9.31 3.25 -1.10
C ALA A 49 -9.08 3.30 0.40
N PHE A 50 -8.62 2.16 0.91
CA PHE A 50 -8.28 2.00 2.30
C PHE A 50 -6.93 1.33 2.41
N HIS A 51 -6.12 1.80 3.34
CA HIS A 51 -4.82 1.23 3.66
C HIS A 51 -4.70 0.99 5.15
N THR A 52 -3.97 -0.05 5.55
CA THR A 52 -3.68 -0.35 6.94
C THR A 52 -2.33 -1.01 7.04
N TYR A 53 -1.46 -0.47 7.89
CA TYR A 53 -0.17 -1.10 8.21
C TYR A 53 0.04 -1.19 9.72
N ALA A 54 0.80 -2.19 10.15
CA ALA A 54 1.05 -2.43 11.56
C ALA A 54 2.46 -2.97 11.83
N ASN A 55 2.96 -2.75 13.05
CA ASN A 55 4.20 -3.38 13.53
C ASN A 55 4.00 -4.83 14.03
N VAL A 56 2.77 -5.36 13.91
CA VAL A 56 2.36 -6.70 14.32
C VAL A 56 1.57 -7.39 13.21
N ALA A 57 1.64 -8.72 13.14
CA ALA A 57 0.93 -9.49 12.13
C ALA A 57 -0.60 -9.42 12.30
N MET A 58 -1.28 -9.08 11.20
CA MET A 58 -2.72 -9.00 11.07
C MET A 58 -3.26 -10.22 10.31
N ALA A 59 -4.42 -10.72 10.72
CA ALA A 59 -5.18 -11.78 10.06
C ALA A 59 -6.30 -11.23 9.16
N GLY A 60 -6.79 -10.03 9.43
CA GLY A 60 -7.81 -9.38 8.62
C GLY A 60 -8.11 -7.97 9.07
N VAL A 61 -8.61 -7.15 8.15
CA VAL A 61 -8.98 -5.76 8.38
C VAL A 61 -10.30 -5.47 7.66
N ASN A 62 -11.21 -4.78 8.35
CA ASN A 62 -12.41 -4.21 7.74
C ASN A 62 -12.51 -2.72 8.11
N ALA A 63 -12.74 -1.86 7.11
CA ALA A 63 -13.14 -0.48 7.33
C ALA A 63 -14.68 -0.38 7.33
N ARG A 64 -15.22 0.57 8.10
CA ARG A 64 -16.66 0.84 8.17
C ARG A 64 -16.92 2.34 8.10
N SER A 65 -17.78 2.77 7.18
CA SER A 65 -18.24 4.18 7.09
C SER A 65 -19.24 4.53 8.20
N GLU A 66 -19.54 5.82 8.39
CA GLU A 66 -20.56 6.27 9.33
C GLU A 66 -21.96 5.75 8.97
N SER A 67 -22.29 5.66 7.68
CA SER A 67 -23.53 5.03 7.20
C SER A 67 -23.60 3.52 7.45
N GLY A 68 -22.48 2.89 7.82
CA GLY A 68 -22.40 1.49 8.22
C GLY A 68 -21.99 0.52 7.11
N GLU A 69 -21.63 1.02 5.93
CA GLU A 69 -21.05 0.23 4.85
C GLU A 69 -19.71 -0.38 5.29
N VAL A 70 -19.39 -1.59 4.82
CA VAL A 70 -18.22 -2.35 5.26
C VAL A 70 -17.35 -2.71 4.08
N TYR A 71 -16.07 -2.36 4.18
CA TYR A 71 -15.05 -2.60 3.17
C TYR A 71 -14.03 -3.59 3.73
N LYS A 72 -13.85 -4.70 3.04
CA LYS A 72 -12.85 -5.70 3.41
C LYS A 72 -11.52 -5.37 2.74
N LEU A 73 -10.46 -5.29 3.53
CA LEU A 73 -9.10 -5.11 3.01
C LEU A 73 -8.39 -6.46 2.87
N TYR A 74 -7.39 -6.51 1.99
CA TYR A 74 -6.64 -7.71 1.65
C TYR A 74 -5.14 -7.46 1.73
N SER A 75 -4.38 -8.48 2.12
CA SER A 75 -2.92 -8.44 2.09
C SER A 75 -2.38 -8.63 0.67
N TYR A 76 -1.31 -7.93 0.32
CA TYR A 76 -0.56 -8.21 -0.91
C TYR A 76 0.34 -9.44 -0.73
N ASN A 77 0.18 -10.49 -1.55
CA ASN A 77 1.03 -11.70 -1.51
C ASN A 77 1.23 -12.27 -0.09
N ASP A 78 0.15 -12.37 0.69
CA ASP A 78 0.15 -12.85 2.08
C ASP A 78 1.06 -12.04 3.03
N TYR A 79 1.40 -10.80 2.67
CA TYR A 79 2.17 -9.91 3.54
C TYR A 79 1.28 -9.39 4.69
N VAL A 80 1.34 -10.06 5.83
CA VAL A 80 0.45 -9.86 6.99
C VAL A 80 0.66 -8.55 7.76
N LEU A 81 1.57 -7.66 7.33
CA LEU A 81 1.82 -6.37 7.98
C LEU A 81 1.14 -5.21 7.26
N GLU A 82 0.55 -5.46 6.10
CA GLU A 82 -0.09 -4.44 5.26
C GLU A 82 -1.36 -5.02 4.62
N PHE A 83 -2.45 -4.28 4.73
CA PHE A 83 -3.74 -4.61 4.15
C PHE A 83 -4.25 -3.39 3.38
N TYR A 84 -4.85 -3.61 2.23
CA TYR A 84 -5.38 -2.53 1.40
C TYR A 84 -6.59 -3.00 0.60
N THR A 85 -7.38 -2.04 0.13
CA THR A 85 -8.36 -2.24 -0.93
C THR A 85 -8.52 -0.92 -1.69
N GLU A 86 -8.71 -1.02 -3.00
CA GLU A 86 -9.10 0.10 -3.85
C GLU A 86 -10.43 -0.29 -4.50
N MET A 87 -11.38 0.64 -4.63
CA MET A 87 -12.60 0.40 -5.40
C MET A 87 -12.25 0.05 -6.85
N ASP A 88 -13.03 -0.83 -7.46
CA ASP A 88 -12.90 -1.12 -8.87
C ASP A 88 -13.30 0.11 -9.70
N GLU A 89 -12.61 0.36 -10.82
CA GLU A 89 -12.88 1.51 -11.70
C GLU A 89 -14.34 1.56 -12.17
N ALA A 90 -14.99 0.40 -12.31
CA ALA A 90 -16.40 0.28 -12.68
C ALA A 90 -17.36 0.86 -11.63
N ASP A 91 -16.94 0.95 -10.38
CA ASP A 91 -17.73 1.46 -9.25
C ASP A 91 -17.47 2.96 -9.00
N PHE A 92 -16.57 3.59 -9.75
CA PHE A 92 -16.29 5.01 -9.62
C PHE A 92 -17.51 5.84 -10.06
N THR A 93 -17.82 6.89 -9.29
CA THR A 93 -18.99 7.75 -9.54
C THR A 93 -18.59 9.21 -9.74
N THR A 94 -19.47 10.03 -10.30
CA THR A 94 -19.25 11.48 -10.41
C THR A 94 -19.49 12.23 -9.10
N SER A 95 -19.93 11.53 -8.05
CA SER A 95 -20.15 12.09 -6.73
C SER A 95 -18.98 11.74 -5.83
N LEU A 96 -18.61 12.65 -4.94
CA LEU A 96 -17.61 12.35 -3.92
C LEU A 96 -18.11 11.22 -3.01
N PRO A 97 -17.19 10.36 -2.53
CA PRO A 97 -17.50 9.40 -1.48
C PRO A 97 -18.05 10.06 -0.21
N GLU A 98 -18.64 9.26 0.67
CA GLU A 98 -19.05 9.70 2.00
C GLU A 98 -17.84 10.17 2.80
N THR A 99 -17.80 11.45 3.15
CA THR A 99 -16.84 12.04 4.08
C THR A 99 -17.23 11.74 5.53
N GLY A 100 -16.28 11.73 6.45
CA GLY A 100 -16.51 11.49 7.87
C GLY A 100 -15.60 10.39 8.43
N VAL A 101 -15.96 9.87 9.60
CA VAL A 101 -15.10 8.92 10.31
C VAL A 101 -15.27 7.49 9.78
N TYR A 102 -14.17 6.92 9.29
CA TYR A 102 -14.06 5.51 8.98
C TYR A 102 -13.44 4.75 10.14
N THR A 103 -14.10 3.69 10.60
CA THR A 103 -13.59 2.85 11.69
C THR A 103 -13.02 1.54 11.15
N PHE A 104 -11.76 1.25 11.49
CA PHE A 104 -11.05 0.06 11.08
C PHE A 104 -11.02 -0.96 12.22
N SER A 105 -11.55 -2.15 11.96
CA SER A 105 -11.46 -3.30 12.86
C SER A 105 -10.34 -4.22 12.37
N VAL A 106 -9.26 -4.31 13.15
CA VAL A 106 -8.07 -5.09 12.83
C VAL A 106 -8.02 -6.33 13.70
N THR A 107 -8.11 -7.51 13.09
CA THR A 107 -7.94 -8.79 13.77
C THR A 107 -6.48 -9.21 13.65
N ARG A 108 -5.77 -9.34 14.78
CA ARG A 108 -4.40 -9.87 14.83
C ARG A 108 -4.37 -11.38 14.65
N THR A 109 -3.21 -11.93 14.29
CA THR A 109 -3.04 -13.39 14.13
C THR A 109 -3.19 -14.20 15.42
N ASN A 110 -3.09 -13.56 16.59
CA ASN A 110 -3.39 -14.14 17.89
C ASN A 110 -4.90 -14.10 18.26
N GLY A 111 -5.74 -13.52 17.40
CA GLY A 111 -7.19 -13.36 17.61
C GLY A 111 -7.61 -12.11 18.37
N GLU A 112 -6.68 -11.26 18.80
CA GLU A 112 -6.99 -9.96 19.41
C GLU A 112 -7.55 -8.98 18.36
N GLU A 113 -8.52 -8.16 18.77
CA GLU A 113 -9.08 -7.12 17.91
C GLU A 113 -8.64 -5.74 18.38
N LEU A 114 -8.19 -4.93 17.42
CA LEU A 114 -7.84 -3.53 17.60
C LEU A 114 -8.80 -2.67 16.78
N THR A 115 -9.04 -1.45 17.25
CA THR A 115 -9.85 -0.47 16.54
C THR A 115 -9.06 0.81 16.39
N VAL A 116 -8.96 1.29 15.16
CA VAL A 116 -8.43 2.61 14.82
C VAL A 116 -9.45 3.33 13.96
N ALA A 117 -9.38 4.66 13.92
CA ALA A 117 -10.32 5.47 13.16
C ALA A 117 -9.54 6.52 12.39
N ASP A 118 -10.11 6.91 11.27
CA ASP A 118 -9.57 7.92 10.36
C ASP A 118 -10.70 8.83 9.86
N GLU A 119 -10.41 10.11 9.63
CA GLU A 119 -11.41 11.10 9.21
C GLU A 119 -11.16 11.55 7.77
N LEU A 120 -12.02 11.12 6.85
CA LEU A 120 -11.94 11.53 5.45
C LEU A 120 -12.61 12.91 5.26
N THR A 121 -11.82 13.93 4.92
CA THR A 121 -12.28 15.34 4.89
C THR A 121 -12.86 15.79 3.55
N GLY A 122 -12.71 14.98 2.49
CA GLY A 122 -13.29 15.25 1.18
C GLY A 122 -12.37 16.00 0.23
N ILE A 123 -11.09 16.14 0.58
CA ILE A 123 -10.07 16.72 -0.29
C ILE A 123 -9.84 15.76 -1.46
N THR A 124 -9.65 16.32 -2.66
CA THR A 124 -9.37 15.55 -3.87
C THR A 124 -8.29 16.20 -4.69
N ILE A 125 -7.57 15.38 -5.46
CA ILE A 125 -6.61 15.83 -6.47
C ILE A 125 -7.27 15.66 -7.84
N GLU A 126 -7.14 16.63 -8.74
CA GLU A 126 -7.56 16.45 -10.14
C GLU A 126 -6.53 15.60 -10.90
N PRO A 127 -6.95 14.55 -11.65
CA PRO A 127 -6.02 13.79 -12.48
C PRO A 127 -5.38 14.64 -13.58
N VAL A 128 -4.06 14.62 -13.63
CA VAL A 128 -3.26 15.32 -14.65
C VAL A 128 -3.16 14.49 -15.93
N GLU A 129 -2.86 15.14 -17.05
CA GLU A 129 -2.60 14.43 -18.31
C GLU A 129 -1.13 14.00 -18.39
N LEU A 130 -0.90 12.82 -18.97
CA LEU A 130 0.43 12.42 -19.44
C LEU A 130 0.67 13.08 -20.80
N THR A 131 1.54 14.08 -20.83
CA THR A 131 1.92 14.77 -22.08
C THR A 131 2.92 13.93 -22.90
N THR A 132 3.69 13.09 -22.22
CA THR A 132 4.56 12.08 -22.84
C THR A 132 4.47 10.78 -22.05
N CYS A 133 4.34 9.66 -22.76
CA CYS A 133 4.49 8.31 -22.22
C CYS A 133 4.91 7.39 -23.37
N GLU A 134 6.22 7.26 -23.58
CA GLU A 134 6.77 6.55 -24.74
C GLU A 134 8.03 5.77 -24.38
N TYR A 135 8.32 4.73 -25.14
CA TYR A 135 9.56 4.00 -25.03
C TYR A 135 10.65 4.69 -25.85
N GLU A 136 11.76 5.05 -25.19
CA GLU A 136 12.93 5.65 -25.83
C GLU A 136 13.96 4.56 -26.16
N ALA A 137 13.97 4.09 -27.41
CA ALA A 137 14.85 2.99 -27.85
C ALA A 137 16.35 3.27 -27.61
N ASP A 138 16.80 4.50 -27.82
CA ASP A 138 18.21 4.88 -27.63
C ASP A 138 18.67 4.76 -26.16
N ASN A 139 17.73 4.87 -25.21
CA ASN A 139 18.00 4.83 -23.78
C ASN A 139 17.45 3.57 -23.08
N ASN A 140 16.75 2.69 -23.80
CA ASN A 140 16.10 1.48 -23.29
C ASN A 140 15.28 1.74 -22.01
N ARG A 141 14.34 2.68 -22.11
CA ARG A 141 13.50 3.13 -20.98
C ARG A 141 12.15 3.64 -21.46
N ILE A 142 11.16 3.65 -20.58
CA ILE A 142 9.93 4.46 -20.79
C ILE A 142 10.19 5.84 -20.20
N HIS A 143 9.96 6.89 -20.99
CA HIS A 143 10.00 8.27 -20.55
C HIS A 143 8.58 8.81 -20.35
N LEU A 144 8.37 9.47 -19.21
CA LEU A 144 7.10 10.05 -18.82
C LEU A 144 7.26 11.54 -18.56
N VAL A 145 6.29 12.32 -19.01
CA VAL A 145 6.10 13.73 -18.67
C VAL A 145 4.61 13.97 -18.43
N TRP A 146 4.27 14.75 -17.41
CA TRP A 146 2.89 15.08 -17.06
C TRP A 146 2.73 16.56 -16.75
N ASP A 147 1.49 17.04 -16.79
CA ASP A 147 1.16 18.39 -16.34
C ASP A 147 1.37 18.53 -14.83
N SER A 148 1.90 19.67 -14.37
CA SER A 148 2.05 19.95 -12.94
C SER A 148 0.68 20.06 -12.26
N SER A 149 0.58 19.60 -11.02
CA SER A 149 -0.54 19.90 -10.13
C SER A 149 -0.02 20.73 -8.93
N ASP A 150 -0.91 21.43 -8.26
CA ASP A 150 -0.62 22.20 -7.04
C ASP A 150 -1.27 21.58 -5.80
N GLN A 151 -1.90 20.42 -5.95
CA GLN A 151 -2.66 19.71 -4.93
C GLN A 151 -1.94 18.48 -4.36
N GLU A 152 -0.89 18.01 -5.02
CA GLU A 152 -0.13 16.83 -4.61
C GLU A 152 1.09 17.21 -3.77
N ASP A 153 1.42 16.36 -2.81
CA ASP A 153 2.67 16.42 -2.05
C ASP A 153 3.78 15.64 -2.75
N TYR A 154 3.41 14.53 -3.38
CA TYR A 154 4.34 13.68 -4.12
C TYR A 154 3.63 12.86 -5.20
N SER A 155 4.42 12.31 -6.11
CA SER A 155 3.99 11.38 -7.14
C SER A 155 4.76 10.06 -7.10
N VAL A 156 4.13 9.03 -7.65
CA VAL A 156 4.71 7.69 -7.83
C VAL A 156 4.37 7.18 -9.21
N VAL A 157 5.33 6.54 -9.85
CA VAL A 157 5.14 5.85 -11.13
C VAL A 157 5.14 4.35 -10.92
N VAL A 158 4.13 3.70 -11.48
CA VAL A 158 3.91 2.26 -11.40
C VAL A 158 3.83 1.69 -12.81
N LEU A 159 4.49 0.56 -13.06
CA LEU A 159 4.27 -0.21 -14.29
C LEU A 159 3.54 -1.51 -13.95
N ARG A 160 2.49 -1.80 -14.71
CA ARG A 160 1.74 -3.06 -14.62
C ARG A 160 1.88 -3.83 -15.93
N ASN A 161 2.06 -5.14 -15.82
CA ASN A 161 2.05 -6.04 -16.98
C ASN A 161 0.62 -6.24 -17.53
N SER A 162 0.49 -7.05 -18.58
CA SER A 162 -0.79 -7.38 -19.21
C SER A 162 -1.80 -8.11 -18.31
N GLU A 163 -1.34 -8.70 -17.20
CA GLU A 163 -2.18 -9.33 -16.19
C GLU A 163 -2.61 -8.33 -15.08
N GLY A 164 -2.22 -7.05 -15.19
CA GLY A 164 -2.47 -6.03 -14.17
C GLY A 164 -1.54 -6.10 -12.95
N THR A 165 -0.62 -7.06 -12.94
CA THR A 165 0.37 -7.22 -11.87
C THR A 165 1.38 -6.09 -11.93
N ARG A 166 1.64 -5.47 -10.78
CA ARG A 166 2.68 -4.45 -10.63
C ARG A 166 4.07 -5.08 -10.76
N VAL A 167 4.86 -4.56 -11.69
CA VAL A 167 6.21 -5.08 -12.01
C VAL A 167 7.31 -4.05 -11.78
N TYR A 168 6.96 -2.77 -11.70
CA TYR A 168 7.86 -1.68 -11.34
C TYR A 168 7.15 -0.71 -10.39
N TYR A 169 7.92 -0.09 -9.50
CA TYR A 169 7.47 0.96 -8.61
C TYR A 169 8.60 1.96 -8.37
N SER A 170 8.36 3.25 -8.60
CA SER A 170 9.35 4.30 -8.34
C SER A 170 9.48 4.59 -6.85
N SER A 171 10.56 5.26 -6.45
CA SER A 171 10.54 6.04 -5.20
C SER A 171 9.50 7.15 -5.30
N SER A 172 9.11 7.74 -4.17
CA SER A 172 8.33 8.98 -4.20
C SER A 172 9.12 10.10 -4.88
N LEU A 173 8.43 10.86 -5.72
CA LEU A 173 8.94 12.02 -6.42
C LEU A 173 8.27 13.25 -5.81
N GLY A 174 9.03 14.24 -5.37
CA GLY A 174 8.42 15.45 -4.77
C GLY A 174 7.53 16.19 -5.78
N SER A 175 6.55 16.96 -5.28
CA SER A 175 5.54 17.67 -6.09
C SER A 175 6.08 18.57 -7.22
N SER A 176 7.31 19.07 -7.11
CA SER A 176 7.94 19.84 -8.21
C SER A 176 8.44 19.01 -9.40
N VAL A 177 8.43 17.68 -9.29
CA VAL A 177 8.90 16.76 -10.33
C VAL A 177 7.74 16.42 -11.27
N VAL A 178 7.93 16.71 -12.57
CA VAL A 178 6.93 16.50 -13.63
C VAL A 178 7.37 15.53 -14.72
N SER A 179 8.42 14.75 -14.45
CA SER A 179 8.95 13.76 -15.39
C SER A 179 9.63 12.60 -14.67
N ALA A 180 9.56 11.42 -15.26
CA ALA A 180 10.20 10.22 -14.74
C ALA A 180 10.70 9.31 -15.86
N ASN A 181 11.56 8.36 -15.48
CA ASN A 181 12.06 7.33 -16.38
C ASN A 181 11.93 5.95 -15.72
N ILE A 182 11.33 5.01 -16.43
CA ILE A 182 11.30 3.59 -16.05
C ILE A 182 12.43 2.90 -16.80
N SER A 183 13.52 2.60 -16.10
CA SER A 183 14.74 2.02 -16.66
C SER A 183 15.17 0.78 -15.87
N SER A 184 16.46 0.47 -15.77
CA SER A 184 16.98 -0.78 -15.19
C SER A 184 16.88 -0.91 -13.67
N SER A 185 16.36 0.09 -12.94
CA SER A 185 16.18 0.04 -11.48
C SER A 185 14.72 0.27 -11.10
N GLY A 186 14.25 -0.30 -9.98
CA GLY A 186 12.86 -0.15 -9.52
C GLY A 186 11.93 -1.30 -9.91
N TRP A 187 12.45 -2.32 -10.57
CA TRP A 187 11.76 -3.58 -10.83
C TRP A 187 11.49 -4.35 -9.54
N ILE A 188 10.32 -4.98 -9.47
CA ILE A 188 9.92 -5.78 -8.32
C ILE A 188 10.47 -7.20 -8.49
N GLY A 189 11.23 -7.66 -7.50
CA GLY A 189 11.91 -8.96 -7.56
C GLY A 189 12.92 -9.01 -8.71
N ASP A 190 12.93 -10.12 -9.43
CA ASP A 190 13.80 -10.36 -10.59
C ASP A 190 13.06 -10.12 -11.92
N TYR A 191 12.04 -9.25 -11.94
CA TYR A 191 11.25 -9.02 -13.14
C TYR A 191 12.07 -8.33 -14.25
N GLU A 192 11.99 -8.87 -15.47
CA GLU A 192 12.57 -8.29 -16.67
C GLU A 192 11.45 -7.95 -17.67
N PRO A 193 11.39 -6.71 -18.20
CA PRO A 193 10.40 -6.36 -19.21
C PRO A 193 10.65 -7.12 -20.52
N VAL A 194 9.56 -7.51 -21.16
CA VAL A 194 9.57 -8.33 -22.37
C VAL A 194 9.37 -7.43 -23.59
N PHE A 195 10.26 -7.55 -24.57
CA PHE A 195 10.18 -6.80 -25.81
C PHE A 195 8.89 -7.12 -26.58
N GLY A 196 8.18 -6.07 -27.02
CA GLY A 196 6.91 -6.15 -27.74
C GLY A 196 5.69 -6.35 -26.84
N GLU A 197 5.87 -6.51 -25.52
CA GLU A 197 4.74 -6.63 -24.59
C GLU A 197 4.17 -5.25 -24.24
N SER A 198 2.83 -5.23 -24.10
CA SER A 198 2.10 -4.04 -23.66
C SER A 198 2.08 -3.96 -22.14
N TYR A 199 2.35 -2.75 -21.64
CA TYR A 199 2.33 -2.42 -20.23
C TYR A 199 1.39 -1.25 -19.97
N THR A 200 0.84 -1.19 -18.77
CA THR A 200 0.11 -0.02 -18.30
C THR A 200 1.00 0.77 -17.37
N VAL A 201 1.34 1.98 -17.79
CA VAL A 201 1.94 3.00 -16.94
C VAL A 201 0.83 3.66 -16.14
N GLU A 202 1.02 3.73 -14.82
CA GLU A 202 0.13 4.41 -13.88
C GLU A 202 0.94 5.49 -13.14
N LEU A 203 0.51 6.74 -13.30
CA LEU A 203 0.97 7.87 -12.49
C LEU A 203 -0.03 8.07 -11.36
N GLY A 204 0.45 7.92 -10.13
CA GLY A 204 -0.29 8.27 -8.92
C GLY A 204 0.20 9.60 -8.37
N LEU A 205 -0.69 10.57 -8.19
CA LEU A 205 -0.44 11.79 -7.43
C LEU A 205 -1.08 11.62 -6.05
N TYR A 206 -0.37 12.00 -4.99
CA TYR A 206 -0.80 11.78 -3.61
C TYR A 206 -0.80 13.07 -2.81
N ALA A 207 -1.85 13.26 -2.02
CA ALA A 207 -2.00 14.34 -1.06
C ALA A 207 -2.10 13.73 0.33
N LYS A 208 -1.35 14.32 1.26
CA LYS A 208 -1.37 13.95 2.67
C LYS A 208 -2.47 14.69 3.41
N GLU A 209 -2.79 14.19 4.58
CA GLU A 209 -3.61 14.93 5.54
C GLU A 209 -2.87 16.17 6.06
N ASP A 210 -3.63 17.24 6.36
CA ASP A 210 -3.06 18.49 6.85
C ASP A 210 -2.42 18.29 8.24
N GLY A 211 -1.12 18.56 8.33
CA GLY A 211 -0.35 18.44 9.56
C GLY A 211 0.13 17.04 9.91
N GLU A 212 -0.20 16.01 9.12
CA GLU A 212 0.19 14.63 9.37
C GLU A 212 0.99 14.03 8.19
N ASP A 213 2.30 13.88 8.40
CA ASP A 213 3.22 13.47 7.33
C ASP A 213 3.06 12.02 6.86
N GLN A 214 2.30 11.20 7.58
CA GLN A 214 2.18 9.75 7.40
C GLN A 214 0.84 9.31 6.83
N PHE A 215 -0.18 10.16 6.86
CA PHE A 215 -1.54 9.81 6.45
C PHE A 215 -1.89 10.41 5.08
N LEU A 216 -2.72 9.69 4.34
CA LEU A 216 -3.09 10.02 2.97
C LEU A 216 -4.56 10.35 2.87
N GLU A 217 -4.86 11.49 2.28
CA GLU A 217 -6.23 11.95 2.13
C GLU A 217 -6.76 11.69 0.70
N ALA A 218 -5.88 11.79 -0.31
CA ALA A 218 -6.30 11.63 -1.70
C ALA A 218 -5.21 11.05 -2.62
N LYS A 219 -5.66 10.37 -3.67
CA LYS A 219 -4.84 9.85 -4.77
C LYS A 219 -5.52 10.13 -6.12
N ALA A 220 -4.87 10.89 -6.99
CA ALA A 220 -5.26 10.95 -8.41
C ALA A 220 -4.50 9.93 -9.24
N ILE A 221 -5.18 9.33 -10.22
CA ILE A 221 -4.66 8.26 -11.04
C ILE A 221 -4.79 8.63 -12.52
N THR A 222 -3.67 8.55 -13.23
CA THR A 222 -3.62 8.65 -14.69
C THR A 222 -2.93 7.42 -15.26
N ARG A 223 -3.54 6.79 -16.26
CA ARG A 223 -3.02 5.56 -16.89
C ARG A 223 -2.83 5.73 -18.39
N GLN A 224 -1.76 5.15 -18.91
CA GLN A 224 -1.51 5.05 -20.33
C GLN A 224 -0.83 3.73 -20.67
N THR A 225 -1.19 3.13 -21.80
CA THR A 225 -0.52 1.93 -22.32
C THR A 225 0.73 2.32 -23.11
N VAL A 226 1.80 1.56 -22.93
CA VAL A 226 3.04 1.66 -23.71
C VAL A 226 3.51 0.25 -24.07
N VAL A 227 4.19 0.10 -25.20
CA VAL A 227 4.82 -1.16 -25.59
C VAL A 227 6.30 -1.09 -25.25
N TRP A 228 6.80 -2.08 -24.53
CA TRP A 228 8.24 -2.11 -24.22
C TRP A 228 9.03 -2.49 -25.47
N GLY A 229 9.96 -1.65 -25.90
CA GLY A 229 10.77 -1.92 -27.08
C GLY A 229 10.30 -1.24 -28.38
N GLU A 230 9.13 -0.58 -28.38
CA GLU A 230 8.52 0.04 -29.56
C GLU A 230 8.16 1.51 -29.38
#